data_AF-A0A928CKL0-F1
#
_entry.id   AF-A0A928CKL0-F1
#
_cell.length_a   1.000
_cell.length_b   1.000
_cell.length_c   1.000
_cell.angle_alpha   90.00
_cell.angle_beta   90.00
_cell.angle_gamma   90.00
#
_symmetry.space_group_name_H-M   'P 1'
#
loop_
_entity.id
_entity.type
_entity.pdbx_description
1 polymer ?
#
loop_
_entity_poly.entity_id
_entity_poly.type
_entity_poly.pdbx_seq_one_letter_code
_entity_poly.pdbx_strand_id
1 'polypeptide(L)'
;MKNYLKYIISAVVFLLIAAAVVTGCIYCYNHVPDFRNLFGPGGTEVLGNTADVRQTLAQRSERAGLLALYLFAGIVVLQILMLFIAVHVFGNIRKNQASPDIKLAQIANADIFLDLPLYIGLFGSVSSFMVMSFSSSSGQLIAYSSTLIGILFCTIMRVCLMYPLKSKLIAAVKTAENSK
;
A
#
# COMPACT_ATOMS: atom_id res chain seq x y z
N MET A 1 2.76 -8.76 -30.04
CA MET A 1 3.20 -9.83 -29.09
C MET A 1 4.16 -9.35 -27.99
N LYS A 2 5.26 -8.64 -28.31
CA LYS A 2 6.30 -8.22 -27.34
C LYS A 2 5.80 -7.31 -26.18
N ASN A 3 4.73 -6.54 -26.40
CA ASN A 3 4.13 -5.70 -25.34
C ASN A 3 3.28 -6.53 -24.38
N TYR A 4 2.46 -7.47 -24.87
CA TYR A 4 1.67 -8.39 -24.03
C TYR A 4 2.56 -9.23 -23.10
N LEU A 5 3.68 -9.72 -23.61
CA LEU A 5 4.64 -10.49 -22.81
C LEU A 5 5.21 -9.67 -21.64
N LYS A 6 5.48 -8.38 -21.83
CA LYS A 6 5.94 -7.49 -20.75
C LYS A 6 4.87 -7.29 -19.68
N TYR A 7 3.60 -7.11 -20.07
CA TYR A 7 2.49 -6.99 -19.12
C TYR A 7 2.30 -8.27 -18.31
N ILE A 8 2.38 -9.44 -18.96
CA ILE A 8 2.27 -10.74 -18.29
C ILE A 8 3.42 -10.95 -17.32
N ILE A 9 4.67 -10.70 -17.72
CA ILE A 9 5.83 -10.81 -16.82
C ILE A 9 5.65 -9.89 -15.61
N SER A 10 5.21 -8.65 -15.84
CA SER A 10 5.03 -7.71 -14.76
C SER A 10 3.89 -8.08 -13.81
N ALA A 11 2.79 -8.63 -14.33
CA ALA A 11 1.70 -9.15 -13.51
C ALA A 11 2.15 -10.36 -12.69
N VAL A 12 2.95 -11.25 -13.26
CA VAL A 12 3.54 -12.40 -12.55
C VAL A 12 4.48 -11.91 -11.44
N VAL A 13 5.35 -10.95 -11.72
CA VAL A 13 6.23 -10.36 -10.70
C VAL A 13 5.42 -9.71 -9.57
N PHE A 14 4.36 -8.98 -9.89
CA PHE A 14 3.46 -8.41 -8.89
C PHE A 14 2.81 -9.51 -8.03
N LEU A 15 2.29 -10.57 -8.64
CA LEU A 15 1.69 -11.69 -7.91
C LEU A 15 2.69 -12.40 -7.01
N LEU A 16 3.95 -12.57 -7.46
CA LEU A 16 5.01 -13.16 -6.63
C LEU A 16 5.35 -12.27 -5.42
N ILE A 17 5.44 -10.96 -5.61
CA ILE A 17 5.67 -10.01 -4.51
C ILE A 17 4.48 -10.03 -3.54
N ALA A 18 3.25 -9.99 -4.05
CA ALA A 18 2.04 -10.05 -3.23
C ALA A 18 1.99 -11.35 -2.41
N ALA A 19 2.27 -12.50 -3.04
CA ALA A 19 2.33 -13.79 -2.36
C ALA A 19 3.45 -13.83 -1.31
N ALA A 20 4.62 -13.26 -1.61
CA ALA A 20 5.74 -13.18 -0.67
C ALA A 20 5.39 -12.31 0.55
N VAL A 21 4.71 -11.18 0.36
CA VAL A 21 4.23 -10.32 1.45
C VAL A 21 3.22 -11.05 2.33
N VAL A 22 2.20 -11.66 1.72
CA VAL A 22 1.16 -12.39 2.48
C VAL A 22 1.78 -13.57 3.23
N THR A 23 2.62 -14.37 2.56
CA THR A 23 3.29 -15.52 3.18
C THR A 23 4.25 -15.07 4.27
N GLY A 24 4.98 -13.96 4.06
CA GLY A 24 5.86 -13.37 5.06
C GLY A 24 5.11 -12.88 6.30
N CYS A 25 3.97 -12.20 6.12
CA CYS A 25 3.10 -11.80 7.23
C CYS A 25 2.59 -13.00 8.03
N ILE A 26 2.14 -14.07 7.36
CA ILE A 26 1.69 -15.31 8.01
C ILE A 26 2.87 -16.01 8.73
N TYR A 27 4.03 -16.06 8.10
CA TYR A 27 5.23 -16.64 8.69
C TYR A 27 5.64 -15.90 9.97
N CYS A 28 5.69 -14.57 9.92
CA CYS A 28 5.98 -13.73 11.09
C CYS A 28 4.93 -13.91 12.19
N TYR A 29 3.65 -14.01 11.84
CA TYR A 29 2.58 -14.26 12.80
C TYR A 29 2.74 -15.60 13.54
N ASN A 30 3.24 -16.63 12.85
CA ASN A 30 3.41 -17.96 13.44
C ASN A 30 4.74 -18.14 14.20
N HIS A 31 5.82 -17.45 13.78
CA HIS A 31 7.16 -17.69 14.30
C HIS A 31 7.68 -16.57 15.22
N VAL A 32 7.12 -15.37 15.15
CA VAL A 32 7.58 -14.21 15.94
C VAL A 32 6.52 -13.85 16.98
N PRO A 33 6.76 -14.14 18.27
CA PRO A 33 5.78 -13.88 19.34
C PRO A 33 5.41 -12.40 19.43
N ASP A 34 6.39 -11.50 19.30
CA ASP A 34 6.15 -10.06 19.35
C ASP A 34 5.25 -9.58 18.21
N PHE A 35 5.49 -10.08 16.99
CA PHE A 35 4.65 -9.77 15.85
C PHE A 35 3.24 -10.34 16.03
N ARG A 36 3.11 -11.57 16.54
CA ARG A 36 1.81 -12.14 16.90
C ARG A 36 1.09 -11.28 17.93
N ASN A 37 1.79 -10.73 18.92
CA ASN A 37 1.22 -9.86 19.94
C ASN A 37 0.76 -8.49 19.40
N LEU A 38 1.31 -8.00 18.28
CA LEU A 38 0.81 -6.77 17.62
C LEU A 38 -0.59 -6.94 17.04
N PHE A 39 -0.96 -8.17 16.65
CA PHE A 39 -2.24 -8.46 16.00
C PHE A 39 -3.18 -9.28 16.89
N GLY A 40 -2.64 -10.19 17.71
CA GLY A 40 -3.36 -11.10 18.59
C GLY A 40 -3.79 -10.50 19.93
N PRO A 41 -4.37 -11.32 20.82
CA PRO A 41 -4.81 -10.85 22.13
C PRO A 41 -3.63 -10.37 22.97
N GLY A 42 -3.44 -9.05 23.03
CA GLY A 42 -2.73 -8.43 24.15
C GLY A 42 -3.43 -8.88 25.43
N GLY A 43 -2.69 -9.53 26.33
CA GLY A 43 -3.21 -10.33 27.44
C GLY A 43 -4.43 -9.69 28.12
N THR A 44 -5.61 -10.24 27.84
CA THR A 44 -6.82 -9.89 28.58
C THR A 44 -6.77 -10.61 29.92
N GLU A 45 -6.28 -9.91 30.94
CA GLU A 45 -6.55 -10.25 32.33
C GLU A 45 -8.07 -10.16 32.54
N VAL A 46 -8.74 -11.32 32.51
CA VAL A 46 -10.16 -11.44 32.84
C VAL A 46 -10.32 -11.54 34.35
N LEU A 47 -11.03 -10.57 34.95
CA LEU A 47 -11.58 -10.63 36.30
C LEU A 47 -12.71 -11.68 36.34
N GLY A 48 -12.36 -12.96 36.47
CA GLY A 48 -13.33 -14.05 36.59
C GLY A 48 -12.78 -15.39 36.15
N ASN A 49 -12.57 -16.31 37.11
CA ASN A 49 -11.96 -17.62 36.90
C ASN A 49 -12.98 -18.68 36.45
N THR A 50 -13.51 -18.58 35.23
CA THR A 50 -14.25 -19.69 34.61
C THR A 50 -13.58 -20.12 33.31
N ALA A 51 -13.15 -21.38 33.26
CA ALA A 51 -12.32 -21.94 32.19
C ALA A 51 -13.00 -21.88 30.80
N ASP A 52 -14.32 -22.03 30.74
CA ASP A 52 -15.11 -22.02 29.49
C ASP A 52 -15.19 -20.62 28.83
N VAL A 53 -15.31 -19.57 29.65
CA VAL A 53 -15.38 -18.19 29.15
C VAL A 53 -14.01 -17.76 28.60
N ARG A 54 -12.92 -18.19 29.26
CA ARG A 54 -11.55 -17.94 28.78
C ARG A 54 -11.28 -18.57 27.41
N GLN A 55 -11.70 -19.81 27.17
CA GLN A 55 -11.50 -20.47 25.87
C GLN A 55 -12.27 -19.77 24.75
N THR A 56 -13.51 -19.36 25.01
CA THR A 56 -14.36 -18.68 24.02
C THR A 56 -13.82 -17.29 23.65
N LEU A 57 -13.32 -16.53 24.64
CA LEU A 57 -12.73 -15.20 24.42
C LEU A 57 -11.35 -15.28 23.73
N ALA A 58 -10.53 -16.27 24.10
CA ALA A 58 -9.25 -16.52 23.44
C ALA A 58 -9.43 -16.87 21.95
N GLN A 59 -10.40 -17.73 21.62
CA GLN A 59 -10.71 -18.05 20.22
C GLN A 59 -11.25 -16.85 19.44
N ARG A 60 -12.07 -16.00 20.06
CA ARG A 60 -12.61 -14.79 19.41
C ARG A 60 -11.52 -13.76 19.11
N SER A 61 -10.60 -13.56 20.06
CA SER A 61 -9.49 -12.61 19.92
C SER A 61 -8.43 -13.08 18.92
N GLU A 62 -8.16 -14.39 18.86
CA GLU A 62 -7.28 -14.97 17.84
C GLU A 62 -7.84 -14.77 16.41
N ARG A 63 -9.14 -15.01 16.22
CA ARG A 63 -9.80 -14.75 14.92
C ARG A 63 -9.78 -13.27 14.54
N ALA A 64 -9.99 -12.38 15.51
CA ALA A 64 -9.89 -10.94 15.28
C ALA A 64 -8.47 -10.54 14.86
N GLY A 65 -7.45 -11.10 15.51
CA GLY A 65 -6.05 -10.86 15.14
C GLY A 65 -5.66 -11.37 13.75
N LEU A 66 -6.19 -12.53 13.34
CA LEU A 66 -6.02 -13.01 11.97
C LEU A 66 -6.71 -12.11 10.94
N LEU A 67 -7.93 -11.64 11.22
CA LEU A 67 -8.61 -10.67 10.36
C LEU A 67 -7.83 -9.36 10.23
N ALA A 68 -7.29 -8.87 11.34
CA ALA A 68 -6.45 -7.68 11.39
C ALA A 68 -5.17 -7.88 10.54
N LEU A 69 -4.52 -9.04 10.65
CA LEU A 69 -3.35 -9.40 9.83
C LEU A 69 -3.70 -9.42 8.33
N TYR A 70 -4.82 -10.02 7.93
CA TYR A 70 -5.24 -10.05 6.53
C TYR A 70 -5.58 -8.66 5.98
N LEU A 71 -6.20 -7.79 6.79
CA LEU A 71 -6.44 -6.41 6.40
C LEU A 71 -5.11 -5.65 6.21
N PHE A 72 -4.19 -5.77 7.16
CA PHE A 72 -2.86 -5.15 7.04
C PHE A 72 -2.13 -5.63 5.79
N ALA A 73 -2.04 -6.95 5.57
CA ALA A 73 -1.41 -7.52 4.39
C ALA A 73 -2.11 -7.06 3.10
N GLY A 74 -3.44 -7.01 3.07
CA GLY A 74 -4.23 -6.53 1.93
C GLY A 74 -3.95 -5.06 1.59
N ILE A 75 -3.85 -4.19 2.61
CA ILE A 75 -3.47 -2.79 2.42
C ILE A 75 -2.07 -2.70 1.82
N VAL A 76 -1.09 -3.43 2.35
CA VAL A 76 0.29 -3.42 1.82
C VAL A 76 0.33 -3.90 0.37
N VAL A 77 -0.40 -4.96 0.01
CA VAL A 77 -0.49 -5.44 -1.38
C VAL A 77 -1.12 -4.38 -2.29
N LEU A 78 -2.19 -3.72 -1.85
CA LEU A 78 -2.81 -2.62 -2.60
C LEU A 78 -1.85 -1.43 -2.78
N GLN A 79 -1.03 -1.09 -1.78
CA GLN A 79 -0.01 -0.05 -1.90
C GLN A 79 1.04 -0.40 -2.96
N ILE A 80 1.51 -1.66 -2.96
CA ILE A 80 2.46 -2.16 -3.97
C ILE A 80 1.84 -2.12 -5.37
N LEU A 81 0.55 -2.46 -5.50
CA LEU A 81 -0.17 -2.39 -6.76
C LEU A 81 -0.22 -0.97 -7.31
N MET A 82 -0.48 0.03 -6.47
CA MET A 82 -0.51 1.42 -6.90
C MET A 82 0.85 1.93 -7.33
N LEU A 83 1.91 1.56 -6.59
CA LEU A 83 3.28 1.86 -7.02
C LEU A 83 3.56 1.27 -8.40
N PHE A 84 3.12 0.04 -8.64
CA PHE A 84 3.30 -0.63 -9.93
C PHE A 84 2.56 0.10 -11.06
N ILE A 85 1.29 0.45 -10.86
CA ILE A 85 0.49 1.21 -11.83
C ILE A 85 1.14 2.57 -12.13
N ALA A 86 1.57 3.29 -11.10
CA ALA A 86 2.17 4.60 -11.29
C ALA A 86 3.50 4.51 -12.07
N VAL A 87 4.40 3.59 -11.71
CA VAL A 87 5.64 3.38 -12.48
C VAL A 87 5.33 3.06 -13.94
N HIS A 88 4.29 2.28 -14.21
CA HIS A 88 3.88 1.95 -15.56
C HIS A 88 3.31 3.16 -16.32
N VAL A 89 2.42 3.94 -15.70
CA VAL A 89 1.83 5.16 -16.28
C VAL A 89 2.92 6.19 -16.59
N PHE A 90 3.77 6.52 -15.62
CA PHE A 90 4.87 7.47 -15.81
C PHE A 90 5.92 6.94 -16.80
N GLY A 91 6.19 5.64 -16.81
CA GLY A 91 7.06 4.98 -17.79
C GLY A 91 6.52 5.08 -19.22
N ASN A 92 5.21 4.97 -19.41
CA ASN A 92 4.56 5.16 -20.70
C ASN A 92 4.58 6.61 -21.16
N ILE A 93 4.31 7.58 -20.27
CA ILE A 93 4.40 9.02 -20.59
C ILE A 93 5.82 9.39 -21.02
N ARG A 94 6.84 8.83 -20.36
CA ARG A 94 8.26 9.07 -20.70
C ARG A 94 8.62 8.52 -22.09
N LYS A 95 8.11 7.35 -22.47
CA LYS A 95 8.37 6.70 -23.77
C LYS A 95 7.54 7.26 -24.92
N ASN A 96 6.44 7.95 -24.62
CA ASN A 96 5.61 8.57 -25.64
C ASN A 96 6.44 9.58 -26.45
N GLN A 97 6.28 9.63 -27.77
CA GLN A 97 6.99 10.60 -28.64
C GLN A 97 6.24 11.92 -28.79
N ALA A 98 5.19 12.13 -27.98
CA ALA A 98 4.41 13.37 -28.00
C ALA A 98 5.26 14.61 -27.69
N SER A 99 4.80 15.78 -28.15
CA SER A 99 5.45 17.06 -27.85
C SER A 99 5.55 17.31 -26.34
N PRO A 100 6.55 18.09 -25.88
CA PRO A 100 6.74 18.39 -24.47
C PRO A 100 5.48 18.94 -23.77
N ASP A 101 4.69 19.76 -24.48
CA ASP A 101 3.45 20.35 -23.95
C ASP A 101 2.36 19.29 -23.70
N ILE A 102 2.20 18.35 -24.65
CA ILE A 102 1.24 17.24 -24.50
C ILE A 102 1.68 16.33 -23.35
N LYS A 103 2.98 16.11 -23.18
CA LYS A 103 3.49 15.31 -22.04
C LYS A 103 3.26 16.01 -20.70
N LEU A 104 3.38 17.34 -20.64
CA LEU A 104 3.05 18.10 -19.43
C LEU A 104 1.57 17.94 -19.06
N ALA A 105 0.67 18.02 -20.04
CA ALA A 105 -0.76 17.78 -19.84
C ALA A 105 -1.05 16.34 -19.38
N GLN A 106 -0.36 15.33 -19.95
CA GLN A 106 -0.49 13.93 -19.51
C GLN A 106 -0.01 13.71 -18.08
N ILE A 107 1.07 14.38 -17.66
CA ILE A 107 1.56 14.32 -16.27
C ILE A 107 0.57 14.97 -15.31
N ALA A 108 -0.04 16.10 -15.69
CA ALA A 108 -1.06 16.76 -14.88
C ALA A 108 -2.28 15.84 -14.65
N ASN A 109 -2.74 15.13 -15.69
CA ASN A 109 -3.80 14.14 -15.55
C ASN A 109 -3.37 12.91 -14.73
N ALA A 110 -2.09 12.56 -14.77
CA ALA A 110 -1.56 11.42 -14.02
C ALA A 110 -1.26 11.71 -12.55
N ASP A 111 -1.33 12.97 -12.10
CA ASP A 111 -1.07 13.38 -10.71
C ASP A 111 -2.03 12.67 -9.73
N ILE A 112 -3.26 12.38 -10.18
CA ILE A 112 -4.23 11.60 -9.39
C ILE A 112 -3.68 10.22 -8.98
N PHE A 113 -2.89 9.55 -9.84
CA PHE A 113 -2.29 8.25 -9.52
C PHE A 113 -1.24 8.33 -8.43
N LEU A 114 -0.68 9.50 -8.18
CA LEU A 114 0.27 9.73 -7.09
C LEU A 114 -0.44 9.84 -5.73
N ASP A 115 -1.74 10.13 -5.71
CA ASP A 115 -2.55 10.25 -4.51
C ASP A 115 -3.32 8.96 -4.16
N LEU A 116 -3.42 7.99 -5.08
CA LEU A 116 -4.02 6.68 -4.81
C LEU A 116 -3.43 5.96 -3.57
N PRO A 117 -2.10 5.93 -3.34
CA PRO A 117 -1.53 5.39 -2.11
C PRO A 117 -2.08 6.02 -0.83
N LEU A 118 -2.35 7.32 -0.85
CA LEU A 118 -2.91 8.06 0.28
C LEU A 118 -4.37 7.65 0.53
N TYR A 119 -5.18 7.55 -0.53
CA TYR A 119 -6.58 7.10 -0.43
C TYR A 119 -6.69 5.66 0.10
N ILE A 120 -5.77 4.78 -0.31
CA ILE A 120 -5.73 3.40 0.20
C ILE A 120 -5.30 3.36 1.66
N GLY A 121 -4.35 4.22 2.07
CA GLY A 121 -3.96 4.35 3.49
C GLY A 121 -5.14 4.80 4.36
N LEU A 122 -5.90 5.79 3.89
CA LEU A 122 -7.11 6.26 4.56
C LEU A 122 -8.19 5.16 4.64
N PHE A 123 -8.45 4.46 3.53
CA PHE A 123 -9.35 3.32 3.50
C PHE A 123 -8.92 2.23 4.49
N GLY A 124 -7.62 1.95 4.55
CA GLY A 124 -7.04 1.01 5.50
C GLY A 124 -7.28 1.41 6.95
N SER A 125 -7.19 2.70 7.26
CA SER A 125 -7.46 3.23 8.59
C SER A 125 -8.92 3.11 8.99
N VAL A 126 -9.84 3.48 8.09
CA VAL A 126 -11.29 3.29 8.31
C VAL A 126 -11.64 1.81 8.50
N SER A 127 -11.10 0.94 7.66
CA SER A 127 -11.30 -0.53 7.77
C SER A 127 -10.75 -1.07 9.09
N SER A 128 -9.61 -0.56 9.56
CA SER A 128 -9.00 -0.95 10.83
C SER A 128 -9.83 -0.51 12.03
N PHE A 129 -10.42 0.70 11.98
CA PHE A 129 -11.36 1.15 13.00
C PHE A 129 -12.63 0.31 13.05
N MET A 130 -13.13 -0.19 11.91
CA MET A 130 -14.25 -1.13 11.91
C MET A 130 -13.90 -2.43 12.65
N VAL A 131 -12.68 -2.95 12.47
CA VAL A 131 -12.19 -4.17 13.16
C VAL A 131 -11.82 -3.93 14.62
N MET A 132 -11.51 -2.68 15.00
CA MET A 132 -11.24 -2.30 16.39
C MET A 132 -12.40 -2.63 17.35
N SER A 133 -13.64 -2.74 16.82
CA SER A 133 -14.81 -3.24 17.56
C SER A 133 -14.62 -4.65 18.14
N PHE A 134 -13.65 -5.43 17.66
CA PHE A 134 -13.36 -6.79 18.13
C PHE A 134 -12.05 -6.92 18.91
N SER A 135 -11.10 -5.99 18.74
CA SER A 135 -9.84 -5.94 19.49
C SER A 135 -9.26 -4.51 19.48
N SER A 136 -9.22 -3.86 20.65
CA SER A 136 -8.95 -2.42 20.75
C SER A 136 -7.50 -2.03 20.38
N SER A 137 -6.52 -2.84 20.79
CA SER A 137 -5.09 -2.51 20.61
C SER A 137 -4.58 -2.74 19.18
N SER A 138 -4.96 -3.85 18.55
CA SER A 138 -4.48 -4.22 17.21
C SER A 138 -5.05 -3.30 16.11
N GLY A 139 -6.29 -2.81 16.28
CA GLY A 139 -6.94 -1.94 15.30
C GLY A 139 -6.25 -0.57 15.16
N GLN A 140 -5.77 0.00 16.27
CA GLN A 140 -5.10 1.30 16.27
C GLN A 140 -3.74 1.25 15.56
N LEU A 141 -2.95 0.20 15.83
CA LEU A 141 -1.63 0.04 15.23
C LEU A 141 -1.72 -0.08 13.70
N ILE A 142 -2.69 -0.83 13.18
CA ILE A 142 -2.91 -0.96 11.74
C ILE A 142 -3.40 0.36 11.15
N ALA A 143 -4.31 1.06 11.84
CA ALA A 143 -4.78 2.37 11.37
C ALA A 143 -3.61 3.35 11.20
N TYR A 144 -2.79 3.53 12.25
CA TYR A 144 -1.65 4.43 12.19
C TYR A 144 -0.62 3.99 11.16
N SER A 145 -0.33 2.69 11.08
CA SER A 145 0.64 2.16 10.12
C SER A 145 0.16 2.33 8.67
N SER A 146 -1.11 2.06 8.39
CA SER A 146 -1.67 2.14 7.02
C SER A 146 -1.64 3.55 6.45
N THR A 147 -1.97 4.56 7.27
CA THR A 147 -1.87 5.97 6.87
C THR A 147 -0.42 6.40 6.69
N LEU A 148 0.46 6.04 7.63
CA LEU A 148 1.89 6.38 7.54
C LEU A 148 2.51 5.81 6.26
N ILE A 149 2.24 4.54 5.97
CA ILE A 149 2.70 3.86 4.75
C ILE A 149 2.16 4.59 3.50
N GLY A 150 0.87 4.91 3.46
CA GLY A 150 0.27 5.63 2.34
C GLY A 150 0.90 7.00 2.07
N ILE A 151 1.16 7.78 3.12
CA ILE A 151 1.83 9.08 3.02
C ILE A 151 3.26 8.92 2.50
N LEU A 152 4.00 7.94 3.03
CA LEU A 152 5.38 7.70 2.64
C LEU A 152 5.47 7.31 1.16
N PHE A 153 4.62 6.38 0.71
CA PHE A 153 4.56 5.97 -0.69
C PHE A 153 4.15 7.11 -1.64
N CYS A 154 3.10 7.87 -1.30
CA CYS A 154 2.69 9.05 -2.06
C CYS A 154 3.86 10.06 -2.20
N THR A 155 4.54 10.34 -1.09
CA THR A 155 5.68 11.27 -1.04
C THR A 155 6.84 10.79 -1.89
N ILE A 156 7.26 9.53 -1.72
CA ILE A 156 8.34 8.92 -2.52
C ILE A 156 8.00 9.00 -4.01
N MET A 157 6.75 8.69 -4.38
CA MET A 157 6.34 8.73 -5.78
C MET A 157 6.36 10.16 -6.35
N ARG A 158 5.87 11.16 -5.60
CA ARG A 158 5.93 12.58 -6.02
C ARG A 158 7.38 13.06 -6.18
N VAL A 159 8.26 12.74 -5.22
CA VAL A 159 9.67 13.19 -5.25
C VAL A 159 10.49 12.45 -6.30
N CYS A 160 10.35 11.13 -6.43
CA CYS A 160 11.19 10.34 -7.32
C CYS A 160 10.68 10.27 -8.77
N LEU A 161 9.37 10.27 -9.01
CA LEU A 161 8.80 10.17 -10.36
C LEU A 161 8.43 11.55 -10.92
N MET A 162 7.64 12.33 -10.18
CA MET A 162 7.06 13.57 -10.72
C MET A 162 8.09 14.69 -10.84
N TYR A 163 8.85 14.95 -9.78
CA TYR A 163 9.81 16.05 -9.73
C TYR A 163 10.84 16.04 -10.88
N PRO A 164 11.59 14.95 -11.14
CA PRO A 164 12.57 14.94 -12.22
C PRO A 164 11.92 15.02 -13.61
N LEU A 165 10.71 14.48 -13.78
CA LEU A 165 10.02 14.48 -15.08
C LEU A 165 9.49 15.87 -15.42
N LYS A 166 8.85 16.57 -14.46
CA LYS A 166 8.41 17.96 -14.64
C LYS A 166 9.59 18.89 -14.89
N SER A 167 10.67 18.76 -14.13
CA SER A 167 11.88 19.59 -14.30
C SER A 167 12.47 19.47 -15.71
N LYS A 168 12.60 18.24 -16.24
CA LYS A 168 13.12 17.99 -17.60
C LYS A 168 12.22 18.54 -18.71
N LEU A 169 10.90 18.40 -18.58
CA LEU A 169 9.96 18.89 -19.59
C LEU A 169 9.90 20.43 -19.61
N ILE A 170 9.87 21.07 -18.45
CA ILE A 170 9.86 22.54 -18.35
C ILE A 170 11.14 23.12 -18.98
N ALA A 171 12.30 22.50 -18.73
CA ALA A 171 13.54 22.89 -19.39
C ALA A 171 13.45 22.74 -20.92
N ALA A 172 12.92 21.62 -21.42
CA ALA A 172 12.78 21.38 -22.85
C ALA A 172 11.82 22.36 -23.55
N VAL A 173 10.72 22.75 -22.90
CA VAL A 173 9.78 23.77 -23.42
C VAL A 173 10.46 25.13 -23.51
N LYS A 174 11.16 25.57 -22.46
CA LYS A 174 11.90 26.85 -22.47
C LYS A 174 12.97 26.92 -23.55
N THR A 175 13.68 25.83 -23.82
CA THR A 175 14.66 25.78 -24.90
C THR A 175 14.00 25.87 -26.28
N ALA A 176 12.81 25.28 -26.46
CA ALA A 176 12.06 25.34 -27.71
C ALA A 176 11.47 26.73 -28.00
N GLU A 177 11.05 27.47 -26.97
CA GLU A 177 10.61 28.87 -27.11
C GLU A 177 11.75 29.81 -27.48
N ASN A 178 12.94 29.67 -26.85
CA ASN A 178 14.10 30.52 -27.14
C ASN A 178 14.74 30.28 -28.53
N SER A 179 14.32 29.24 -29.24
CA SER A 179 14.81 28.90 -30.58
C SER A 179 13.85 29.32 -31.71
N LYS A 180 12.72 29.93 -31.37
CA LYS A 180 11.78 30.57 -32.31
C LYS A 180 11.98 32.07 -32.31
#